data_AF-K0RTH3-F1
#
_entry.id   AF-K0RTH3-F1
#
_cell.length_a   1.000
_cell.length_b   1.000
_cell.length_c   1.000
_cell.angle_alpha   90.00
_cell.angle_beta   90.00
_cell.angle_gamma   90.00
#
_symmetry.space_group_name_H-M   'P 1'
#
loop_
_entity.id
_entity.type
_entity.pdbx_description
1 polymer ?
#
loop_
_entity_poly.entity_id
_entity_poly.type
_entity_poly.pdbx_seq_one_letter_code
_entity_poly.pdbx_strand_id
1 'polypeptide(L)'
;MLRWRCSSCLVSFHRPVRPLRLISRLPESARFLSTKSGASSGSKSASKPPATWERSAKMVKNTDVTNPYLERVRSEVVDPALQLKTIEDELCGAIGKALGRQGDKILFAIREMQQELDLHERLSREGQLKKADGVAARYNKARSRAIEARWELLVHRQAVGFTVDNHSVVHSMFPIGDRLPEDASALETDDAKSTSDNSKDTPSTNKEWTDQLDWWQRIGRWR
;
A
#
# COMPACT_ATOMS: atom_id res chain seq x y z
N MET A 1 6.63 8.61 -28.84
CA MET A 1 6.89 9.33 -27.56
C MET A 1 5.71 10.24 -27.25
N LEU A 2 4.73 9.75 -26.49
CA LEU A 2 3.55 10.51 -26.11
C LEU A 2 3.87 11.34 -24.86
N ARG A 3 4.02 12.66 -25.04
CA ARG A 3 4.17 13.63 -23.96
C ARG A 3 2.82 13.77 -23.25
N TRP A 4 2.75 13.31 -22.00
CA TRP A 4 1.68 13.68 -21.09
C TRP A 4 1.79 15.19 -20.80
N ARG A 5 0.98 15.99 -21.48
CA ARG A 5 0.74 17.39 -21.10
C ARG A 5 -0.21 17.38 -19.92
N CYS A 6 0.33 17.63 -18.73
CA CYS A 6 -0.47 17.96 -17.55
C CYS A 6 -0.99 19.39 -17.74
N SER A 7 -2.18 19.52 -18.34
CA SER A 7 -2.90 20.80 -18.39
C SER A 7 -3.48 21.09 -17.01
N SER A 8 -2.81 22.01 -16.33
CA SER A 8 -3.31 22.96 -15.34
C SER A 8 -4.83 22.92 -15.10
N CYS A 9 -5.26 22.13 -14.11
CA CYS A 9 -6.49 22.38 -13.39
C CYS A 9 -6.14 23.24 -12.17
N LEU A 10 -6.17 24.56 -12.36
CA LEU A 10 -6.24 25.53 -11.27
C LEU A 10 -7.63 25.40 -10.63
N VAL A 11 -7.79 24.45 -9.71
CA VAL A 11 -8.94 24.42 -8.80
C VAL A 11 -8.53 25.22 -7.57
N SER A 12 -8.98 26.48 -7.52
CA SER A 12 -8.89 27.33 -6.34
C SER A 12 -9.68 26.72 -5.19
N PHE A 13 -9.02 25.91 -4.37
CA PHE A 13 -9.58 25.40 -3.12
C PHE A 13 -9.51 26.49 -2.05
N HIS A 14 -10.57 27.27 -1.90
CA HIS A 14 -10.83 28.00 -0.66
C HIS A 14 -11.12 26.99 0.46
N ARG A 15 -10.10 26.59 1.22
CA ARG A 15 -10.30 25.86 2.47
C ARG A 15 -10.70 26.85 3.56
N PRO A 16 -11.84 26.67 4.25
CA PRO A 16 -12.11 27.40 5.48
C PRO A 16 -11.12 26.97 6.56
N VAL A 17 -10.37 27.93 7.09
CA VAL A 17 -9.48 27.75 8.24
C VAL A 17 -10.36 27.40 9.45
N ARG A 18 -10.35 26.15 9.89
CA ARG A 18 -10.98 25.74 11.14
C ARG A 18 -10.06 26.09 12.31
N PRO A 19 -10.55 26.74 13.38
CA PRO A 19 -9.76 27.04 14.56
C PRO A 19 -9.34 25.75 15.28
N LEU A 20 -8.05 25.65 15.57
CA LEU A 20 -7.44 24.59 16.39
C LEU A 20 -8.06 24.61 17.79
N ARG A 21 -8.86 23.59 18.12
CA ARG A 21 -9.23 23.30 19.51
C ARG A 21 -8.07 22.57 20.17
N LEU A 22 -7.46 23.24 21.14
CA LEU A 22 -6.50 22.70 22.08
C LEU A 22 -7.19 21.59 22.90
N ILE A 23 -6.83 20.32 22.69
CA ILE A 23 -7.26 19.21 23.55
C ILE A 23 -6.14 18.98 24.56
N SER A 24 -6.25 19.64 25.70
CA SER A 24 -5.58 19.25 26.94
C SER A 24 -6.41 18.17 27.62
N ARG A 25 -5.84 16.96 27.80
CA ARG A 25 -6.15 16.01 28.90
C ARG A 25 -5.35 14.72 28.74
N LEU A 26 -4.27 14.63 29.52
CA LEU A 26 -3.66 13.38 29.93
C LEU A 26 -4.50 12.78 31.08
N PRO A 27 -4.86 11.49 31.06
CA PRO A 27 -5.28 10.80 32.26
C PRO A 27 -4.04 10.28 33.01
N GLU A 28 -3.87 10.87 34.19
CA GLU A 28 -3.07 10.44 35.31
C GLU A 28 -3.73 9.23 35.99
N SER A 29 -2.92 8.33 36.55
CA SER A 29 -3.26 7.21 37.46
C SER A 29 -3.38 5.80 36.88
N ALA A 30 -2.28 5.04 36.99
CA ALA A 30 -2.34 3.66 37.47
C ALA A 30 -1.15 3.42 38.41
N ARG A 31 -1.46 3.43 39.72
CA ARG A 31 -0.54 3.15 40.82
C ARG A 31 -0.31 1.63 40.95
N PHE A 32 0.97 1.28 41.11
CA PHE A 32 1.52 0.33 42.09
C PHE A 32 0.65 -0.85 42.57
N LEU A 33 1.15 -2.06 42.34
CA LEU A 33 1.32 -3.05 43.41
C LEU A 33 2.73 -3.64 43.37
N SER A 34 3.42 -3.40 44.48
CA SER A 34 4.72 -3.94 44.88
C SER A 34 4.48 -5.08 45.85
N THR A 35 5.20 -6.20 45.73
CA THR A 35 5.55 -7.02 46.89
C THR A 35 6.84 -7.82 46.67
N LYS A 36 7.82 -7.46 47.51
CA LYS A 36 8.78 -8.30 48.27
C LYS A 36 9.73 -9.23 47.49
N SER A 37 11.00 -8.87 47.35
CA SER A 37 12.11 -8.95 48.34
C SER A 37 12.77 -10.33 48.40
N GLY A 38 13.86 -10.47 47.66
CA GLY A 38 14.91 -11.48 47.88
C GLY A 38 16.25 -10.77 47.86
N ALA A 39 16.91 -10.72 49.00
CA ALA A 39 18.26 -10.18 49.14
C ALA A 39 19.28 -11.11 48.47
N SER A 40 20.14 -10.58 47.60
CA SER A 40 21.46 -11.15 47.37
C SER A 40 22.43 -10.09 46.86
N SER A 41 23.41 -9.80 47.71
CA SER A 41 24.80 -9.43 47.38
C SER A 41 25.05 -8.67 46.09
N GLY A 42 25.50 -7.42 46.26
CA GLY A 42 26.02 -6.58 45.19
C GLY A 42 27.07 -7.29 44.34
N SER A 43 26.71 -7.54 43.09
CA SER A 43 27.66 -7.70 42.00
C SER A 43 27.58 -6.44 41.15
N LYS A 44 28.71 -5.73 41.06
CA LYS A 44 28.90 -4.65 40.09
C LYS A 44 28.77 -5.26 38.70
N SER A 45 27.55 -5.30 38.16
CA SER A 45 27.29 -5.85 36.83
C SER A 45 28.01 -4.97 35.82
N ALA A 46 29.01 -5.53 35.17
CA ALA A 46 29.72 -4.93 34.06
C ALA A 46 28.69 -4.45 33.02
N SER A 47 28.57 -3.13 32.87
CA SER A 47 27.76 -2.51 31.84
C SER A 47 28.21 -3.09 30.50
N LYS A 48 27.30 -3.77 29.79
CA LYS A 48 27.56 -4.21 28.41
C LYS A 48 28.17 -3.03 27.66
N PRO A 49 29.32 -3.20 26.99
CA PRO A 49 29.93 -2.10 26.26
C PRO A 49 28.88 -1.57 25.27
N PRO A 50 28.64 -0.25 25.23
CA PRO A 50 27.71 0.34 24.29
C PRO A 50 28.10 -0.11 22.88
N ALA A 51 27.11 -0.35 22.03
CA ALA A 51 27.35 -0.74 20.65
C ALA A 51 28.34 0.27 20.03
N THR A 52 29.29 -0.22 19.24
CA THR A 52 30.40 0.58 18.70
C THR A 52 29.92 1.87 18.02
N TRP A 53 28.76 1.86 17.37
CA TRP A 53 28.14 3.06 16.79
C TRP A 53 27.69 4.10 17.83
N GLU A 54 27.20 3.66 19.00
CA GLU A 54 26.72 4.53 20.07
C GLU A 54 27.89 5.23 20.78
N ARG A 55 29.04 4.52 20.91
CA ARG A 55 30.30 5.08 21.41
C ARG A 55 30.85 6.15 20.47
N SER A 56 30.88 5.88 19.17
CA SER A 56 31.29 6.84 18.16
C SER A 56 30.36 8.06 18.10
N ALA A 57 29.05 7.86 18.19
CA ALA A 57 28.08 8.96 18.21
C ALA A 57 28.19 9.82 19.49
N LYS A 58 28.45 9.22 20.67
CA LYS A 58 28.71 9.97 21.91
C LYS A 58 30.04 10.74 21.86
N MET A 59 31.07 10.19 21.21
CA MET A 59 32.35 10.88 21.02
C MET A 59 32.23 12.15 20.15
N VAL A 60 31.31 12.15 19.18
CA VAL A 60 31.03 13.31 18.31
C VAL A 60 30.18 14.38 19.01
N LYS A 61 29.42 14.02 20.05
CA LYS A 61 28.56 14.96 20.81
C LYS A 61 29.33 15.84 21.80
N ASN A 62 30.59 15.55 22.10
CA ASN A 62 31.40 16.24 23.11
C ASN A 62 32.59 17.00 22.51
N THR A 63 32.36 17.82 21.47
CA THR A 63 33.35 18.82 21.08
C THR A 63 32.73 20.19 21.07
N ASP A 64 32.69 20.81 22.26
CA ASP A 64 32.59 22.27 22.45
C ASP A 64 33.81 23.00 21.84
N VAL A 65 34.77 22.24 21.32
CA VAL A 65 35.86 22.71 20.47
C VAL A 65 35.27 23.16 19.14
N THR A 66 35.13 24.48 19.00
CA THR A 66 34.90 25.17 17.72
C THR A 66 36.04 24.83 16.76
N ASN A 67 35.91 23.74 16.01
CA ASN A 67 36.86 23.39 14.97
C ASN A 67 36.53 24.21 13.71
N PRO A 68 37.37 25.19 13.31
CA PRO A 68 37.07 26.07 12.18
C PRO A 68 36.91 25.31 10.86
N TYR A 69 37.48 24.10 10.75
CA TYR A 69 37.30 23.23 9.59
C TYR A 69 35.88 22.66 9.51
N LEU A 70 35.32 22.19 10.64
CA LEU A 70 33.95 21.67 10.66
C LEU A 70 32.93 22.78 10.42
N GLU A 71 33.21 24.00 10.87
CA GLU A 71 32.34 25.15 10.61
C GLU A 71 32.36 25.56 9.14
N ARG A 72 33.51 25.51 8.45
CA ARG A 72 33.57 25.63 6.97
C ARG A 72 32.80 24.52 6.27
N VAL A 73 32.96 23.26 6.69
CA VAL A 73 32.22 22.15 6.06
C VAL A 73 30.69 22.31 6.24
N ARG A 74 30.24 22.75 7.42
CA ARG A 74 28.83 23.03 7.71
C ARG A 74 28.27 24.26 7.00
N SER A 75 29.08 25.29 6.78
CA SER A 75 28.63 26.56 6.17
C SER A 75 28.84 26.64 4.66
N GLU A 76 29.93 26.09 4.12
CA GLU A 76 30.29 26.20 2.70
C GLU A 76 29.93 24.96 1.87
N VAL A 77 30.00 23.75 2.45
CA VAL A 77 30.01 22.52 1.64
C VAL A 77 28.68 21.77 1.68
N VAL A 78 28.03 21.71 2.84
CA VAL A 78 26.80 20.94 3.01
C VAL A 78 25.84 21.67 3.94
N ASP A 79 24.82 22.31 3.37
CA ASP A 79 23.63 22.68 4.14
C ASP A 79 22.79 21.41 4.36
N PRO A 80 22.65 20.91 5.60
CA PRO A 80 21.85 19.73 5.89
C PRO A 80 20.39 19.88 5.48
N ALA A 81 19.84 21.10 5.53
CA ALA A 81 18.46 21.35 5.12
C ALA A 81 18.27 21.13 3.61
N LEU A 82 19.23 21.58 2.80
CA LEU A 82 19.23 21.35 1.35
C LEU A 82 19.34 19.86 1.02
N GLN A 83 20.19 19.11 1.73
CA GLN A 83 20.33 17.67 1.49
C GLN A 83 19.07 16.88 1.84
N LEU A 84 18.44 17.19 2.99
CA LEU A 84 17.18 16.56 3.37
C LEU A 84 16.11 16.79 2.30
N LYS A 85 16.00 18.03 1.80
CA LYS A 85 15.06 18.36 0.73
C LYS A 85 15.34 17.58 -0.56
N THR A 86 16.60 17.46 -0.97
CA THR A 86 16.96 16.66 -2.15
C THR A 86 16.55 15.20 -2.00
N ILE A 87 16.79 14.61 -0.81
CA ILE A 87 16.39 13.22 -0.52
C ILE A 87 14.86 13.08 -0.53
N GLU A 88 14.13 14.04 0.03
CA GLU A 88 12.67 14.07 0.02
C GLU A 88 12.12 14.12 -1.41
N ASP A 89 12.68 14.96 -2.27
CA ASP A 89 12.27 15.09 -3.67
C ASP A 89 12.56 13.79 -4.46
N GLU A 90 13.73 13.17 -4.24
CA GLU A 90 14.09 11.89 -4.84
C GLU A 90 13.15 10.76 -4.39
N LEU A 91 12.83 10.70 -3.09
CA LEU A 91 11.91 9.72 -2.53
C LEU A 91 10.50 9.90 -3.10
N CYS A 92 9.99 11.14 -3.13
CA CYS A 92 8.70 11.46 -3.74
C CYS A 92 8.67 11.06 -5.22
N GLY A 93 9.74 11.32 -5.97
CA GLY A 93 9.87 10.93 -7.36
C GLY A 93 9.88 9.40 -7.55
N ALA A 94 10.57 8.66 -6.69
CA ALA A 94 10.61 7.19 -6.72
C ALA A 94 9.22 6.57 -6.42
N ILE A 95 8.54 7.07 -5.39
CA ILE A 95 7.19 6.67 -5.01
C ILE A 95 6.21 6.95 -6.16
N GLY A 96 6.26 8.16 -6.74
CA GLY A 96 5.40 8.54 -7.86
C GLY A 96 5.59 7.63 -9.08
N LYS A 97 6.84 7.29 -9.42
CA LYS A 97 7.14 6.34 -10.52
C LYS A 97 6.60 4.94 -10.23
N ALA A 98 6.74 4.45 -8.99
CA ALA A 98 6.23 3.14 -8.60
C ALA A 98 4.70 3.07 -8.68
N LEU A 99 4.00 4.08 -8.17
CA LEU A 99 2.53 4.18 -8.27
C LEU A 99 2.06 4.32 -9.72
N GLY A 100 2.78 5.09 -10.53
CA GLY A 100 2.50 5.24 -11.96
C GLY A 100 2.56 3.91 -12.71
N ARG A 101 3.61 3.11 -12.48
CA ARG A 101 3.73 1.76 -13.08
C ARG A 101 2.58 0.84 -12.69
N GLN A 102 2.07 0.95 -11.46
CA GLN A 102 0.92 0.15 -11.05
C GLN A 102 -0.38 0.63 -11.67
N GLY A 103 -0.55 1.95 -11.84
CA GLY A 103 -1.63 2.50 -12.66
C GLY A 103 -1.59 1.98 -14.10
N ASP A 104 -0.40 1.91 -14.72
CA ASP A 104 -0.23 1.40 -16.08
C ASP A 104 -0.66 -0.07 -16.23
N LYS A 105 -0.44 -0.91 -15.21
CA LYS A 105 -0.93 -2.31 -15.21
C LYS A 105 -2.46 -2.37 -15.30
N ILE A 106 -3.14 -1.51 -14.52
CA ILE A 106 -4.62 -1.44 -14.53
C ILE A 106 -5.10 -0.97 -15.89
N LEU A 107 -4.50 0.09 -16.45
CA LEU A 107 -4.85 0.61 -17.77
C LEU A 107 -4.64 -0.42 -18.88
N PHE A 108 -3.58 -1.22 -18.79
CA PHE A 108 -3.34 -2.31 -19.74
C PHE A 108 -4.45 -3.36 -19.68
N ALA A 109 -4.82 -3.83 -18.48
CA ALA A 109 -5.89 -4.79 -18.30
C ALA A 109 -7.26 -4.25 -18.76
N ILE A 110 -7.55 -2.97 -18.51
CA ILE A 110 -8.78 -2.31 -19.00
C ILE A 110 -8.81 -2.23 -20.53
N ARG A 111 -7.68 -1.93 -21.19
CA ARG A 111 -7.63 -1.91 -22.67
C ARG A 111 -7.88 -3.30 -23.26
N GLU A 112 -7.29 -4.33 -22.66
CA GLU A 112 -7.52 -5.72 -23.07
C GLU A 112 -8.99 -6.11 -22.89
N MET A 113 -9.58 -5.72 -21.75
CA MET A 113 -11.01 -5.91 -21.49
C MET A 113 -11.89 -5.21 -22.55
N GLN A 114 -11.58 -3.97 -22.94
CA GLN A 114 -12.33 -3.26 -23.99
C GLN A 114 -12.21 -3.95 -25.36
N GLN A 115 -11.03 -4.45 -25.71
CA GLN A 115 -10.82 -5.17 -26.97
C GLN A 115 -11.68 -6.45 -27.04
N GLU A 116 -11.71 -7.24 -25.96
CA GLU A 116 -12.57 -8.42 -25.90
C GLU A 116 -14.06 -8.04 -25.92
N LEU A 117 -14.46 -6.94 -25.28
CA LEU A 117 -15.85 -6.45 -25.33
C LEU A 117 -16.28 -6.10 -26.77
N ASP A 118 -15.45 -5.33 -27.49
CA ASP A 118 -15.72 -4.96 -28.88
C ASP A 118 -15.82 -6.20 -29.79
N LEU A 119 -14.98 -7.22 -29.55
CA LEU A 119 -15.04 -8.49 -30.27
C LEU A 119 -16.30 -9.29 -29.92
N HIS A 120 -16.69 -9.33 -28.65
CA HIS A 120 -17.89 -9.98 -28.18
C HIS A 120 -19.13 -9.38 -28.84
N GLU A 121 -19.24 -8.05 -28.88
CA GLU A 121 -20.34 -7.35 -29.54
C GLU A 121 -20.42 -7.67 -31.04
N ARG A 122 -19.28 -7.74 -31.74
CA ARG A 122 -19.23 -8.10 -33.16
C ARG A 122 -19.75 -9.53 -33.39
N LEU A 123 -19.25 -10.50 -32.63
CA LEU A 123 -19.66 -11.90 -32.74
C LEU A 123 -21.14 -12.11 -32.37
N SER A 124 -21.64 -11.37 -31.38
CA SER A 124 -23.05 -11.37 -31.00
C SER A 124 -23.94 -10.87 -32.14
N ARG A 125 -23.55 -9.78 -32.81
CA ARG A 125 -24.26 -9.27 -34.00
C ARG A 125 -24.22 -10.24 -35.18
N GLU A 126 -23.14 -10.99 -35.34
CA GLU A 126 -23.00 -12.03 -36.37
C GLU A 126 -23.73 -13.35 -36.03
N GLY A 127 -24.32 -13.47 -34.84
CA GLY A 127 -25.01 -14.70 -34.39
C GLY A 127 -24.09 -15.86 -34.02
N GLN A 128 -22.79 -15.61 -33.82
CA GLN A 128 -21.80 -16.64 -33.49
C GLN A 128 -21.68 -16.85 -31.97
N LEU A 129 -22.77 -17.30 -31.34
CA LEU A 129 -22.90 -17.40 -29.87
C LEU A 129 -21.76 -18.20 -29.21
N LYS A 130 -21.45 -19.41 -29.71
CA LYS A 130 -20.37 -20.25 -29.13
C LYS A 130 -19.01 -19.57 -29.09
N LYS A 131 -18.70 -18.71 -30.07
CA LYS A 131 -17.44 -17.95 -30.08
C LYS A 131 -17.52 -16.76 -29.13
N ALA A 132 -18.68 -16.09 -29.08
CA ALA A 132 -18.94 -15.00 -28.15
C ALA A 132 -18.73 -15.47 -26.69
N ASP A 133 -19.20 -16.66 -26.32
CA ASP A 133 -19.01 -17.23 -24.98
C ASP A 133 -17.51 -17.36 -24.62
N GLY A 134 -16.70 -17.85 -25.56
CA GLY A 134 -15.25 -17.93 -25.38
C GLY A 134 -14.58 -16.55 -25.22
N VAL A 135 -15.09 -15.53 -25.92
CA VAL A 135 -14.64 -14.13 -25.74
C VAL A 135 -15.07 -13.57 -24.39
N ALA A 136 -16.29 -13.89 -23.92
CA ALA A 136 -16.78 -13.48 -22.61
C ALA A 136 -15.89 -14.03 -21.48
N ALA A 137 -15.47 -15.28 -21.57
CA ALA A 137 -14.51 -15.87 -20.63
C ALA A 137 -13.17 -15.11 -20.59
N ARG A 138 -12.63 -14.72 -21.77
CA ARG A 138 -11.39 -13.92 -21.85
C ARG A 138 -11.56 -12.52 -21.28
N TYR A 139 -12.67 -11.86 -21.58
CA TYR A 139 -13.05 -10.57 -20.98
C TYR A 139 -13.07 -10.67 -19.44
N ASN A 140 -13.72 -11.71 -18.90
CA ASN A 140 -13.82 -11.90 -17.45
C ASN A 140 -12.46 -12.20 -16.81
N LYS A 141 -11.58 -12.95 -17.49
CA LYS A 141 -10.19 -13.14 -17.06
C LYS A 141 -9.39 -11.82 -17.06
N ALA A 142 -9.55 -10.98 -18.07
CA ALA A 142 -8.94 -9.65 -18.11
C ALA A 142 -9.50 -8.73 -16.99
N ARG A 143 -10.80 -8.80 -16.73
CA ARG A 143 -11.46 -8.10 -15.63
C ARG A 143 -10.90 -8.51 -14.26
N SER A 144 -10.71 -9.79 -14.00
CA SER A 144 -10.10 -10.27 -12.75
C SER A 144 -8.69 -9.71 -12.56
N ARG A 145 -7.87 -9.68 -13.62
CA ARG A 145 -6.54 -9.03 -13.58
C ARG A 145 -6.62 -7.53 -13.31
N ALA A 146 -7.60 -6.84 -13.88
CA ALA A 146 -7.80 -5.41 -13.62
C ALA A 146 -8.18 -5.15 -12.15
N ILE A 147 -9.03 -5.99 -11.56
CA ILE A 147 -9.42 -5.91 -10.15
C ILE A 147 -8.22 -6.16 -9.24
N GLU A 148 -7.44 -7.19 -9.52
CA GLU A 148 -6.22 -7.53 -8.78
C GLU A 148 -5.19 -6.39 -8.84
N ALA A 149 -4.88 -5.87 -10.04
CA ALA A 149 -3.97 -4.74 -10.21
C ALA A 149 -4.49 -3.48 -9.50
N ARG A 150 -5.80 -3.26 -9.45
CA ARG A 150 -6.41 -2.14 -8.72
C ARG A 150 -6.25 -2.30 -7.21
N TRP A 151 -6.41 -3.51 -6.70
CA TRP A 151 -6.15 -3.83 -5.30
C TRP A 151 -4.68 -3.61 -4.93
N GLU A 152 -3.73 -4.06 -5.78
CA GLU A 152 -2.30 -3.78 -5.57
C GLU A 152 -2.01 -2.28 -5.44
N LEU A 153 -2.61 -1.46 -6.31
CA LEU A 153 -2.45 -0.01 -6.26
C LEU A 153 -3.02 0.59 -4.96
N LEU A 154 -4.17 0.10 -4.48
CA LEU A 154 -4.75 0.54 -3.21
C LEU A 154 -3.82 0.25 -2.04
N VAL A 155 -3.28 -0.96 -1.98
CA VAL A 155 -2.32 -1.40 -0.95
C VAL A 155 -1.05 -0.54 -1.00
N HIS A 156 -0.49 -0.31 -2.18
CA HIS A 156 0.68 0.54 -2.35
C HIS A 156 0.42 1.98 -1.88
N ARG A 157 -0.73 2.56 -2.22
CA ARG A 157 -1.10 3.90 -1.76
C ARG A 157 -1.23 3.96 -0.24
N GLN A 158 -1.82 2.94 0.39
CA GLN A 158 -1.93 2.88 1.84
C GLN A 158 -0.56 2.74 2.51
N ALA A 159 0.35 1.94 1.96
CA ALA A 159 1.72 1.79 2.45
C ALA A 159 2.53 3.09 2.40
N VAL A 160 2.24 3.95 1.41
CA VAL A 160 2.84 5.29 1.28
C VAL A 160 2.22 6.32 2.25
N GLY A 161 1.07 6.00 2.85
CA GLY A 161 0.39 6.87 3.82
C GLY A 161 -0.83 7.62 3.28
N PHE A 162 -1.33 7.28 2.08
CA PHE A 162 -2.61 7.82 1.59
C PHE A 162 -3.78 7.14 2.32
N THR A 163 -4.18 7.68 3.48
CA THR A 163 -5.24 7.11 4.33
C THR A 163 -6.63 7.66 4.02
N VAL A 164 -6.72 8.95 3.68
CA VAL A 164 -8.00 9.62 3.45
C VAL A 164 -8.45 9.42 2.00
N ASP A 165 -9.69 8.95 1.82
CA ASP A 165 -10.38 8.81 0.54
C ASP A 165 -9.64 7.98 -0.54
N ASN A 166 -8.77 7.06 -0.11
CA ASN A 166 -7.94 6.28 -1.02
C ASN A 166 -8.77 5.46 -2.03
N HIS A 167 -9.82 4.80 -1.54
CA HIS A 167 -10.68 3.94 -2.35
C HIS A 167 -11.46 4.72 -3.41
N SER A 168 -12.15 5.79 -3.02
CA SER A 168 -12.96 6.61 -3.94
C SER A 168 -12.12 7.11 -5.12
N VAL A 169 -10.95 7.69 -4.84
CA VAL A 169 -10.04 8.23 -5.86
C VAL A 169 -9.61 7.15 -6.85
N VAL A 170 -9.22 5.97 -6.37
CA VAL A 170 -8.78 4.88 -7.25
C VAL A 170 -9.95 4.31 -8.07
N HIS A 171 -11.13 4.16 -7.47
CA HIS A 171 -12.32 3.69 -8.17
C HIS A 171 -12.82 4.68 -9.23
N SER A 172 -12.77 6.00 -8.96
CA SER A 172 -13.14 7.02 -9.94
C SER A 172 -12.14 7.14 -11.07
N MET A 173 -10.85 6.92 -10.79
CA MET A 173 -9.77 7.04 -11.78
C MET A 173 -9.68 5.82 -12.70
N PHE A 174 -10.00 4.63 -12.17
CA PHE A 174 -9.96 3.36 -12.90
C PHE A 174 -11.30 2.62 -12.79
N PRO A 175 -12.33 3.06 -13.54
CA PRO A 175 -13.59 2.33 -13.62
C PRO A 175 -13.38 0.99 -14.30
N ILE A 176 -13.91 -0.08 -13.71
CA ILE A 176 -13.89 -1.44 -14.25
C ILE A 176 -15.34 -1.84 -14.48
N GLY A 177 -15.67 -2.29 -15.69
CA GLY A 177 -17.01 -2.70 -16.07
C GLY A 177 -17.49 -3.96 -15.35
N ASP A 178 -18.76 -4.29 -15.55
CA ASP A 178 -19.35 -5.51 -14.98
C ASP A 178 -18.87 -6.77 -15.70
N ARG A 179 -19.07 -7.91 -15.03
CA ARG A 179 -18.75 -9.24 -15.57
C ARG A 179 -19.73 -9.56 -16.72
N LEU A 180 -19.24 -10.10 -17.83
CA LEU A 180 -20.11 -10.62 -18.88
C LEU A 180 -20.73 -11.95 -18.41
N PRO A 181 -22.01 -12.21 -18.73
CA PRO A 181 -22.64 -13.48 -18.43
C PRO A 181 -21.87 -14.62 -19.12
N GLU A 182 -21.55 -15.65 -18.36
CA GLU A 182 -21.03 -16.92 -18.87
C GLU A 182 -22.12 -17.96 -18.68
N ASP A 183 -22.49 -18.66 -19.75
CA ASP A 183 -23.39 -19.79 -19.64
C ASP A 183 -22.72 -20.87 -18.79
N ALA A 184 -23.29 -21.15 -17.61
CA ALA A 184 -22.71 -22.04 -16.60
C ALA A 184 -22.40 -23.46 -17.13
N SER A 185 -23.02 -23.86 -18.24
CA SER A 185 -22.75 -25.12 -18.93
C SER A 185 -21.34 -25.22 -19.54
N ALA A 186 -20.63 -24.11 -19.71
CA ALA A 186 -19.29 -24.09 -20.33
C ALA A 186 -18.13 -24.18 -19.31
N LEU A 187 -18.39 -24.08 -18.02
CA LEU A 187 -17.35 -24.06 -16.96
C LEU A 187 -16.95 -25.45 -16.44
N GLU A 188 -17.61 -26.53 -16.88
CA GLU A 188 -17.33 -27.89 -16.34
C GLU A 188 -16.12 -28.61 -16.97
N THR A 189 -15.39 -28.02 -17.93
CA THR A 189 -14.40 -28.81 -18.71
C THR A 189 -12.91 -28.66 -18.40
N ASP A 190 -12.44 -27.67 -17.64
CA ASP A 190 -10.98 -27.39 -17.59
C ASP A 190 -10.27 -27.44 -16.21
N ASP A 191 -10.96 -27.63 -15.08
CA ASP A 191 -10.31 -27.65 -13.74
C ASP A 191 -9.98 -29.06 -13.19
N ALA A 192 -10.05 -30.11 -14.00
CA ALA A 192 -9.78 -31.48 -13.56
C ALA A 192 -8.30 -31.93 -13.67
N LYS A 193 -7.32 -31.01 -13.81
CA LYS A 193 -5.91 -31.42 -14.02
C LYS A 193 -4.87 -30.50 -13.39
N SER A 194 -4.90 -30.31 -12.07
CA SER A 194 -3.78 -29.90 -11.20
C SER A 194 -4.27 -30.00 -9.75
N THR A 195 -4.09 -31.06 -8.97
CA THR A 195 -2.81 -31.42 -8.34
C THR A 195 -3.07 -32.73 -7.57
N SER A 196 -2.47 -33.82 -8.03
CA SER A 196 -2.29 -35.04 -7.24
C SER A 196 -1.09 -34.80 -6.35
N ASP A 197 -1.31 -34.47 -5.08
CA ASP A 197 -0.31 -34.73 -4.03
C ASP A 197 -0.99 -34.92 -2.66
N ASN A 198 -1.12 -36.21 -2.33
CA ASN A 198 -1.00 -36.82 -1.01
C ASN A 198 -1.19 -35.90 0.23
N SER A 199 -2.37 -35.92 0.84
CA SER A 199 -2.52 -35.45 2.23
C SER A 199 -3.40 -36.39 3.03
N LYS A 200 -2.78 -36.89 4.09
CA LYS A 200 -3.27 -37.74 5.15
C LYS A 200 -4.18 -36.91 6.06
N ASP A 201 -5.37 -37.42 6.32
CA ASP A 201 -6.43 -36.80 7.10
C ASP A 201 -5.96 -36.23 8.45
N THR A 202 -6.13 -34.92 8.61
CA THR A 202 -6.35 -34.27 9.91
C THR A 202 -7.56 -33.35 9.79
N PRO A 203 -8.53 -33.39 10.71
CA PRO A 203 -9.73 -32.56 10.64
C PRO A 203 -9.36 -31.13 11.01
N SER A 204 -8.91 -30.35 10.03
CA SER A 204 -8.83 -28.90 10.16
C SER A 204 -10.26 -28.37 10.23
N THR A 205 -10.55 -27.69 11.33
CA THR A 205 -11.73 -26.83 11.41
C THR A 205 -11.58 -25.79 10.33
N ASN A 206 -12.33 -25.93 9.24
CA ASN A 206 -12.53 -24.91 8.23
C ASN A 206 -13.14 -23.70 8.93
N LYS A 207 -12.28 -22.85 9.51
CA LYS A 207 -12.54 -21.42 9.53
C LYS A 207 -12.47 -21.01 8.08
N GLU A 208 -13.61 -21.14 7.41
CA GLU A 208 -13.95 -20.34 6.24
C GLU A 208 -13.34 -18.96 6.48
N TRP A 209 -12.27 -18.66 5.73
CA TRP A 209 -11.74 -17.31 5.62
C TRP A 209 -12.78 -16.54 4.79
N THR A 210 -13.95 -16.36 5.37
CA THR A 210 -15.04 -15.56 4.87
C THR A 210 -14.50 -14.14 4.88
N ASP A 211 -14.31 -13.65 3.67
CA ASP A 211 -14.25 -12.25 3.28
C ASP A 211 -13.33 -11.37 4.14
N GLN A 212 -12.20 -10.98 3.54
CA GLN A 212 -11.26 -10.04 4.14
C GLN A 212 -11.95 -8.73 4.58
N LEU A 213 -13.11 -8.40 4.00
CA LEU A 213 -14.00 -7.30 4.38
C LEU A 213 -14.61 -7.45 5.78
N ASP A 214 -14.93 -8.67 6.21
CA ASP A 214 -15.56 -8.96 7.50
C ASP A 214 -14.59 -8.70 8.66
N TRP A 215 -13.29 -8.96 8.43
CA TRP A 215 -12.22 -8.59 9.35
C TRP A 215 -12.11 -7.07 9.56
N TRP A 216 -12.22 -6.28 8.49
CA TRP A 216 -12.19 -4.81 8.57
C TRP A 216 -13.42 -4.23 9.27
N GLN A 217 -14.61 -4.82 9.06
CA GLN A 217 -15.83 -4.41 9.77
C GLN A 217 -15.74 -4.69 11.28
N ARG A 218 -15.12 -5.81 11.67
CA ARG A 218 -14.99 -6.24 13.08
C ARG A 218 -14.02 -5.42 13.93
N ILE A 219 -13.00 -4.79 13.34
CA ILE A 219 -11.98 -4.00 14.08
C ILE A 219 -12.48 -2.59 14.45
N GLY A 220 -13.67 -2.19 14.02
CA GLY A 220 -14.43 -1.10 14.66
C GLY A 220 -13.71 0.26 14.70
N ARG A 221 -12.91 0.60 13.69
CA ARG A 221 -12.23 1.91 13.57
C ARG A 221 -12.87 2.87 12.56
N TRP A 222 -14.14 2.67 12.26
CA TRP A 222 -14.97 3.64 11.53
C TRP A 222 -16.31 3.81 12.24
N ARG A 223 -16.33 4.74 13.20
CA ARG A 223 -17.49 5.55 13.57
C ARG A 223 -17.06 7.01 13.52
#